data_AF-K2D964-F1
#
_entry.id   AF-K2D964-F1
#
_cell.length_a   1.000
_cell.length_b   1.000
_cell.length_c   1.000
_cell.angle_alpha   90.00
_cell.angle_beta   90.00
_cell.angle_gamma   90.00
#
_symmetry.space_group_name_H-M   'P 1'
#
loop_
_entity.id
_entity.type
_entity.pdbx_description
1 polymer ?
#
loop_
_entity_poly.entity_id
_entity_poly.type
_entity_poly.pdbx_seq_one_letter_code
_entity_poly.pdbx_strand_id
1 'polypeptide(L)'
;MKSYLHTFLRPVLLVLFLLPLMAAAIDIAVTGDWTSLFITANDLTAGAGSNLNGQYESNIDQATIDIFNTAGNSDAWRVDVKRTDTAWSSIPILAVRRYDSGSGAGSISGGLSYQTVGTTDMSFFSGTGDRTGVHIQLKISNVSLSLSPGNYSSTILYTVVDL
;
A
#
# COMPACT_ATOMS: atom_id res chain seq x y z
N MET A 1 -39.19 47.31 -12.89
CA MET A 1 -38.88 45.86 -12.96
C MET A 1 -37.41 45.50 -12.72
N LYS A 2 -36.62 46.25 -11.91
CA LYS A 2 -35.22 45.91 -11.61
C LYS A 2 -34.94 45.50 -10.15
N SER A 3 -35.95 45.53 -9.27
CA SER A 3 -35.75 45.33 -7.82
C SER A 3 -35.96 43.89 -7.33
N TYR A 4 -36.60 43.01 -8.10
CA TYR A 4 -36.88 41.63 -7.67
C TYR A 4 -35.69 40.69 -7.90
N LEU A 5 -34.79 41.04 -8.83
CA LEU A 5 -33.69 40.15 -9.20
C LEU A 5 -32.69 39.96 -8.05
N HIS A 6 -32.38 41.02 -7.29
CA HIS A 6 -31.45 40.95 -6.15
C HIS A 6 -32.05 40.31 -4.89
N THR A 7 -33.36 40.45 -4.69
CA THR A 7 -34.07 39.90 -3.52
C THR A 7 -34.23 38.38 -3.60
N PHE A 8 -34.36 37.83 -4.81
CA PHE A 8 -34.41 36.38 -5.03
C PHE A 8 -33.02 35.73 -5.16
N LEU A 9 -31.99 36.47 -5.62
CA LEU A 9 -30.63 35.90 -5.80
C LEU A 9 -29.95 35.54 -4.47
N ARG A 10 -30.19 36.32 -3.41
CA ARG A 10 -29.56 36.15 -2.09
C ARG A 10 -29.95 34.85 -1.34
N PRO A 11 -31.23 34.48 -1.22
CA PRO A 11 -31.60 33.22 -0.58
C PRO A 11 -31.20 31.99 -1.40
N VAL A 12 -31.21 32.08 -2.74
CA VAL A 12 -30.76 30.99 -3.63
C VAL A 12 -29.27 30.71 -3.47
N LEU A 13 -28.44 31.75 -3.37
CA LEU A 13 -27.01 31.60 -3.14
C LEU A 13 -26.71 30.97 -1.77
N LEU A 14 -27.46 31.33 -0.72
CA LEU A 14 -27.30 30.75 0.62
C LEU A 14 -27.70 29.27 0.68
N VAL A 15 -28.75 28.87 -0.05
CA VAL A 15 -29.18 27.46 -0.17
C VAL A 15 -28.15 26.63 -0.95
N LEU A 16 -27.50 27.21 -1.96
CA LEU A 16 -26.43 26.54 -2.71
C LEU A 16 -25.19 26.24 -1.85
N PHE A 17 -24.87 27.09 -0.87
CA PHE A 17 -23.77 26.88 0.11
C PHE A 17 -24.12 25.88 1.23
N LEU A 18 -25.40 25.56 1.43
CA LEU A 18 -25.88 24.63 2.45
C LEU A 18 -26.13 23.22 1.91
N LEU A 19 -25.95 22.99 0.60
CA LEU A 19 -25.94 21.65 0.05
C LEU A 19 -24.69 20.93 0.58
N PRO A 20 -24.84 19.84 1.35
CA PRO A 20 -23.68 19.04 1.72
C PRO A 20 -23.10 18.48 0.42
N LEU A 21 -21.94 18.99 0.03
CA LEU A 21 -21.09 18.28 -0.92
C LEU A 21 -20.76 16.95 -0.24
N MET A 22 -21.34 15.86 -0.74
CA MET A 22 -21.00 14.52 -0.28
C MET A 22 -19.54 14.29 -0.65
N ALA A 23 -18.63 14.50 0.30
CA ALA A 23 -17.27 14.03 0.17
C ALA A 23 -17.29 12.52 0.45
N ALA A 24 -17.26 11.71 -0.60
CA ALA A 24 -16.90 10.31 -0.44
C ALA A 24 -15.41 10.26 -0.10
N ALA A 25 -15.06 9.64 1.01
CA ALA A 25 -13.67 9.36 1.33
C ALA A 25 -13.40 7.91 0.95
N ILE A 26 -12.42 7.71 0.06
CA ILE A 26 -11.94 6.37 -0.25
C ILE A 26 -11.22 5.83 0.98
N ASP A 27 -11.63 4.66 1.42
CA ASP A 27 -11.04 3.98 2.56
C ASP A 27 -10.11 2.87 2.10
N ILE A 28 -9.07 2.62 2.92
CA ILE A 28 -8.14 1.50 2.74
C ILE A 28 -8.09 0.67 4.03
N ALA A 29 -8.22 -0.65 3.90
CA ALA A 29 -7.90 -1.60 4.95
C ALA A 29 -6.74 -2.47 4.51
N VAL A 30 -5.80 -2.69 5.43
CA VAL A 30 -4.66 -3.57 5.20
C VAL A 30 -4.57 -4.55 6.34
N THR A 31 -4.47 -5.83 6.02
CA THR A 31 -4.28 -6.92 7.00
C THR A 31 -3.08 -7.77 6.62
N GLY A 32 -2.46 -8.38 7.62
CA GLY A 32 -1.28 -9.24 7.46
C GLY A 32 -0.03 -8.68 8.12
N ASP A 33 0.91 -9.58 8.38
CA ASP A 33 2.25 -9.32 8.91
C ASP A 33 3.20 -10.38 8.36
N TRP A 34 4.52 -10.18 8.44
CA TRP A 34 5.48 -11.24 8.12
C TRP A 34 6.47 -11.42 9.27
N THR A 35 6.04 -12.18 10.27
CA THR A 35 6.79 -12.43 11.51
C THR A 35 7.52 -13.78 11.53
N SER A 36 7.33 -14.62 10.50
CA SER A 36 7.83 -16.00 10.43
C SER A 36 9.20 -16.15 9.77
N LEU A 37 9.86 -15.07 9.34
CA LEU A 37 11.18 -15.13 8.72
C LEU A 37 12.27 -15.30 9.78
N PHE A 38 12.84 -16.50 9.86
CA PHE A 38 14.01 -16.81 10.69
C PHE A 38 15.17 -17.26 9.81
N ILE A 39 16.31 -16.57 9.92
CA ILE A 39 17.53 -16.90 9.17
C ILE A 39 18.50 -17.57 10.13
N THR A 40 18.90 -18.79 9.80
CA THR A 40 19.68 -19.69 10.64
C THR A 40 20.86 -20.29 9.88
N ALA A 41 21.61 -21.19 10.51
CA ALA A 41 22.68 -21.92 9.84
C ALA A 41 22.18 -22.79 8.67
N ASN A 42 20.89 -23.14 8.62
CA ASN A 42 20.30 -23.89 7.51
C ASN A 42 20.18 -23.05 6.23
N ASP A 43 20.30 -21.74 6.35
CA ASP A 43 20.25 -20.80 5.21
C ASP A 43 21.62 -20.56 4.56
N LEU A 44 22.66 -21.23 5.07
CA LEU A 44 23.99 -21.23 4.48
C LEU A 44 24.00 -22.03 3.18
N THR A 45 24.59 -21.45 2.13
CA THR A 45 24.61 -22.02 0.78
C THR A 45 25.41 -23.32 0.64
N ALA A 46 26.46 -23.50 1.45
CA ALA A 46 27.32 -24.70 1.44
C ALA A 46 27.81 -25.08 2.85
N GLY A 47 27.10 -24.69 3.90
CA GLY A 47 27.47 -24.94 5.30
C GLY A 47 28.47 -23.93 5.87
N ALA A 48 29.20 -24.32 6.92
CA ALA A 48 30.07 -23.41 7.67
C ALA A 48 31.09 -22.70 6.78
N GLY A 49 31.21 -21.37 6.92
CA GLY A 49 32.11 -20.53 6.12
C GLY A 49 31.56 -20.12 4.74
N SER A 50 30.40 -20.63 4.31
CA SER A 50 29.70 -20.16 3.12
C SER A 50 28.79 -18.95 3.44
N ASN A 51 28.31 -18.24 2.42
CA ASN A 51 27.37 -17.13 2.61
C ASN A 51 25.91 -17.64 2.71
N LEU A 52 24.98 -16.75 3.06
CA LEU A 52 23.54 -17.01 3.06
C LEU A 52 22.96 -17.04 1.65
N ASN A 53 21.81 -17.72 1.46
CA ASN A 53 20.99 -17.61 0.24
C ASN A 53 20.68 -16.13 -0.08
N GLY A 54 20.41 -15.35 0.96
CA GLY A 54 20.39 -13.89 0.91
C GLY A 54 19.14 -13.27 0.30
N GLN A 55 18.21 -14.11 -0.19
CA GLN A 55 16.91 -13.72 -0.70
C GLN A 55 15.82 -14.61 -0.10
N TYR A 56 14.76 -13.97 0.37
CA TYR A 56 13.64 -14.62 1.04
C TYR A 56 12.34 -13.97 0.56
N GLU A 57 11.37 -14.79 0.16
CA GLU A 57 10.03 -14.33 -0.18
C GLU A 57 9.02 -14.83 0.85
N SER A 58 8.02 -14.01 1.12
CA SER A 58 6.88 -14.40 1.94
C SER A 58 5.89 -15.24 1.13
N ASN A 59 4.81 -15.69 1.78
CA ASN A 59 3.66 -16.23 1.05
C ASN A 59 3.07 -15.18 0.10
N ILE A 60 2.42 -15.63 -0.96
CA ILE A 60 1.84 -14.78 -2.01
C ILE A 60 0.72 -13.85 -1.49
N ASP A 61 0.09 -14.23 -0.38
CA ASP A 61 -1.01 -13.59 0.33
C ASP A 61 -0.58 -13.10 1.73
N GLN A 62 0.70 -12.74 1.90
CA GLN A 62 1.24 -12.34 3.21
C GLN A 62 0.52 -11.12 3.80
N ALA A 63 0.07 -10.21 2.95
CA ALA A 63 -0.83 -9.14 3.32
C ALA A 63 -1.93 -8.98 2.27
N THR A 64 -3.05 -8.40 2.69
CA THR A 64 -4.22 -8.15 1.85
C THR A 64 -4.62 -6.69 1.97
N ILE A 65 -4.88 -6.06 0.83
CA ILE A 65 -5.39 -4.69 0.75
C ILE A 65 -6.82 -4.70 0.21
N ASP A 66 -7.70 -3.97 0.90
CA ASP A 66 -9.05 -3.65 0.46
C ASP A 66 -9.19 -2.13 0.27
N ILE A 67 -9.84 -1.73 -0.81
CA ILE A 67 -10.22 -0.36 -1.14
C ILE A 67 -11.74 -0.32 -1.25
N PHE A 68 -12.39 0.55 -0.48
CA PHE A 68 -13.85 0.63 -0.41
C PHE A 68 -14.34 2.06 -0.24
N ASN A 69 -15.66 2.25 -0.34
CA ASN A 69 -16.31 3.57 -0.28
C ASN A 69 -15.91 4.51 -1.42
N THR A 70 -15.55 3.96 -2.58
CA THR A 70 -15.38 4.76 -3.80
C THR A 70 -16.72 5.34 -4.27
N ALA A 71 -16.69 6.50 -4.93
CA ALA A 71 -17.89 7.15 -5.46
C ALA A 71 -18.55 6.38 -6.63
N GLY A 72 -17.85 5.41 -7.20
CA GLY A 72 -18.34 4.49 -8.22
C GLY A 72 -17.21 3.73 -8.94
N ASN A 73 -17.57 2.88 -9.90
CA ASN A 73 -16.60 1.96 -10.54
C ASN A 73 -15.48 2.67 -11.35
N SER A 74 -15.70 3.92 -11.72
CA SER A 74 -14.76 4.77 -12.45
C SER A 74 -14.00 5.75 -11.57
N ASP A 75 -14.31 5.80 -10.27
CA ASP A 75 -13.65 6.68 -9.32
C ASP A 75 -12.21 6.23 -9.14
N ALA A 76 -11.25 7.10 -9.42
CA ALA A 76 -9.86 6.74 -9.64
C ALA A 76 -9.02 6.98 -8.40
N TRP A 77 -8.12 6.05 -8.11
CA TRP A 77 -7.27 6.13 -6.93
C TRP A 77 -5.88 5.55 -7.18
N ARG A 78 -4.95 5.91 -6.31
CA ARG A 78 -3.59 5.37 -6.25
C ARG A 78 -3.28 4.90 -4.83
N VAL A 79 -2.55 3.79 -4.72
CA VAL A 79 -1.96 3.35 -3.46
C VAL A 79 -0.47 3.70 -3.48
N ASP A 80 -0.06 4.51 -2.52
CA ASP A 80 1.34 4.80 -2.21
C ASP A 80 1.81 3.87 -1.09
N VAL A 81 3.10 3.51 -1.10
CA VAL A 81 3.73 2.64 -0.10
C VAL A 81 4.99 3.30 0.47
N LYS A 82 5.23 3.09 1.76
CA LYS A 82 6.53 3.35 2.42
C LYS A 82 6.73 2.38 3.56
N ARG A 83 7.90 2.42 4.19
CA ARG A 83 8.15 1.75 5.46
C ARG A 83 8.54 2.74 6.56
N THR A 84 8.21 2.40 7.79
CA THR A 84 8.67 3.08 9.00
C THR A 84 9.45 2.08 9.83
N ASP A 85 10.74 2.33 10.02
CA ASP A 85 11.66 1.38 10.63
C ASP A 85 11.61 1.49 12.17
N THR A 86 11.47 0.36 12.85
CA THR A 86 11.58 0.26 14.32
C THR A 86 13.00 -0.17 14.70
N ALA A 87 13.50 -1.23 14.05
CA ALA A 87 14.87 -1.71 14.17
C ALA A 87 15.28 -2.29 12.81
N TRP A 88 15.77 -1.46 11.90
CA TRP A 88 16.12 -1.90 10.54
C TRP A 88 17.56 -1.55 10.18
N SER A 89 18.22 -2.42 9.43
CA SER A 89 19.58 -2.19 8.92
C SER A 89 19.55 -1.69 7.47
N SER A 90 20.57 -0.96 7.04
CA SER A 90 20.72 -0.52 5.65
C SER A 90 21.09 -1.66 4.68
N ILE A 91 21.46 -2.83 5.20
CA ILE A 91 21.89 -3.99 4.40
C ILE A 91 20.69 -4.70 3.74
N PRO A 92 19.67 -5.20 4.48
CA PRO A 92 18.53 -5.88 3.88
C PRO A 92 17.65 -4.89 3.11
N ILE A 93 17.30 -5.30 1.89
CA ILE A 93 16.39 -4.56 1.00
C ILE A 93 15.01 -5.22 1.08
N LEU A 94 14.04 -4.49 1.64
CA LEU A 94 12.63 -4.84 1.63
C LEU A 94 11.99 -4.40 0.31
N ALA A 95 11.26 -5.31 -0.33
CA ALA A 95 10.47 -5.05 -1.52
C ALA A 95 9.07 -5.66 -1.40
N VAL A 96 8.10 -5.03 -2.06
CA VAL A 96 6.71 -5.47 -2.12
C VAL A 96 6.30 -5.70 -3.56
N ARG A 97 5.39 -6.64 -3.80
CA ARG A 97 4.62 -6.71 -5.04
C ARG A 97 3.19 -7.09 -4.72
N ARG A 98 2.29 -6.64 -5.58
CA ARG A 98 0.95 -7.17 -5.69
C ARG A 98 1.03 -8.50 -6.43
N TYR A 99 0.39 -9.52 -5.90
CA TYR A 99 0.35 -10.84 -6.51
C TYR A 99 -0.79 -10.94 -7.54
N ASP A 100 -1.97 -10.42 -7.19
CA ASP A 100 -3.15 -10.41 -8.05
C ASP A 100 -3.96 -9.12 -7.88
N SER A 101 -5.07 -8.98 -8.62
CA SER A 101 -5.88 -7.76 -8.59
C SER A 101 -7.04 -7.81 -7.59
N GLY A 102 -7.17 -8.86 -6.79
CA GLY A 102 -8.36 -9.14 -6.00
C GLY A 102 -9.64 -9.24 -6.86
N SER A 103 -10.78 -8.88 -6.27
CA SER A 103 -12.10 -8.83 -6.92
C SER A 103 -12.80 -7.48 -6.65
N GLY A 104 -13.87 -7.16 -7.39
CA GLY A 104 -14.57 -5.87 -7.26
C GLY A 104 -15.06 -5.30 -8.59
N ALA A 105 -15.77 -4.16 -8.51
CA ALA A 105 -16.47 -3.58 -9.67
C ALA A 105 -15.58 -2.67 -10.54
N GLY A 106 -14.44 -2.21 -10.03
CA GLY A 106 -13.45 -1.45 -10.80
C GLY A 106 -12.21 -2.26 -11.22
N SER A 107 -11.10 -1.59 -11.51
CA SER A 107 -9.89 -2.22 -12.10
C SER A 107 -8.61 -1.84 -11.35
N ILE A 108 -7.52 -2.59 -11.57
CA ILE A 108 -6.19 -2.30 -11.00
C ILE A 108 -5.13 -2.34 -12.10
N SER A 109 -4.15 -1.44 -12.02
CA SER A 109 -2.95 -1.39 -12.87
C SER A 109 -1.67 -1.22 -12.02
N GLY A 110 -0.56 -1.80 -12.48
CA GLY A 110 0.75 -1.69 -11.81
C GLY A 110 0.93 -2.62 -10.60
N GLY A 111 2.10 -2.56 -9.98
CA GLY A 111 2.43 -3.29 -8.74
C GLY A 111 2.80 -4.77 -8.87
N LEU A 112 2.74 -5.40 -10.06
CA LEU A 112 3.01 -6.85 -10.22
C LEU A 112 4.50 -7.24 -10.10
N SER A 113 5.40 -6.27 -10.26
CA SER A 113 6.84 -6.47 -10.08
C SER A 113 7.26 -6.01 -8.68
N TYR A 114 8.28 -6.68 -8.12
CA TYR A 114 8.86 -6.27 -6.84
C TYR A 114 9.41 -4.84 -6.93
N GLN A 115 8.91 -3.98 -6.05
CA GLN A 115 9.34 -2.61 -5.87
C GLN A 115 9.99 -2.47 -4.49
N THR A 116 11.21 -1.94 -4.44
CA THR A 116 11.90 -1.66 -3.18
C THR A 116 11.14 -0.61 -2.38
N VAL A 117 10.88 -0.89 -1.10
CA VAL A 117 10.18 0.04 -0.21
C VAL A 117 11.19 0.78 0.66
N GLY A 118 11.26 2.09 0.44
CA GLY A 118 12.02 3.03 1.26
C GLY A 118 11.18 3.70 2.33
N THR A 119 11.76 4.70 3.00
CA THR A 119 11.10 5.48 4.07
C THR A 119 10.33 6.70 3.56
N THR A 120 10.30 6.90 2.24
CA THR A 120 9.54 7.96 1.56
C THR A 120 8.38 7.33 0.79
N ASP A 121 7.24 8.00 0.75
CA ASP A 121 6.07 7.55 0.00
C ASP A 121 6.39 7.44 -1.50
N MET A 122 5.99 6.33 -2.10
CA MET A 122 6.14 6.09 -3.53
C MET A 122 4.91 5.39 -4.10
N SER A 123 4.57 5.72 -5.35
CA SER A 123 3.47 5.07 -6.07
C SER A 123 3.74 3.57 -6.23
N PHE A 124 2.79 2.76 -5.78
CA PHE A 124 2.86 1.30 -5.86
C PHE A 124 1.96 0.74 -6.97
N PHE A 125 0.65 0.98 -6.88
CA PHE A 125 -0.32 0.64 -7.92
C PHE A 125 -1.48 1.62 -7.90
N SER A 126 -2.29 1.58 -8.95
CA SER A 126 -3.48 2.43 -9.07
C SER A 126 -4.67 1.61 -9.52
N GLY A 127 -5.86 2.18 -9.40
CA GLY A 127 -7.07 1.51 -9.80
C GLY A 127 -8.27 2.43 -9.88
N THR A 128 -9.42 1.80 -10.05
CA THR A 128 -10.71 2.46 -9.98
C THR A 128 -11.67 1.60 -9.17
N GLY A 129 -12.70 2.24 -8.59
CA GLY A 129 -13.79 1.57 -7.87
C GLY A 129 -13.34 0.74 -6.68
N ASP A 130 -14.30 0.09 -6.03
CA ASP A 130 -14.01 -0.80 -4.89
C ASP A 130 -13.26 -2.06 -5.35
N ARG A 131 -12.26 -2.47 -4.56
CA ARG A 131 -11.45 -3.67 -4.75
C ARG A 131 -11.22 -4.37 -3.42
N THR A 132 -11.41 -5.68 -3.37
CA THR A 132 -11.25 -6.50 -2.16
C THR A 132 -10.35 -7.68 -2.44
N GLY A 133 -9.52 -8.06 -1.46
CA GLY A 133 -8.67 -9.23 -1.55
C GLY A 133 -7.46 -9.02 -2.46
N VAL A 134 -6.89 -7.82 -2.49
CA VAL A 134 -5.67 -7.57 -3.26
C VAL A 134 -4.48 -8.14 -2.49
N HIS A 135 -3.99 -9.31 -2.92
CA HIS A 135 -2.92 -10.01 -2.22
C HIS A 135 -1.54 -9.40 -2.49
N ILE A 136 -0.74 -9.26 -1.45
CA ILE A 136 0.60 -8.67 -1.45
C ILE A 136 1.62 -9.70 -0.98
N GLN A 137 2.71 -9.80 -1.72
CA GLN A 137 3.89 -10.60 -1.38
C GLN A 137 5.07 -9.69 -1.06
N LEU A 138 5.82 -10.05 -0.02
CA LEU A 138 7.02 -9.37 0.43
C LEU A 138 8.27 -10.13 -0.02
N LYS A 139 9.38 -9.41 -0.13
CA LYS A 139 10.70 -9.98 -0.35
C LYS A 139 11.75 -9.23 0.45
N ILE A 140 12.61 -9.96 1.15
CA ILE A 140 13.86 -9.45 1.69
C ILE A 140 15.00 -9.94 0.81
N SER A 141 15.90 -9.05 0.43
CA SER A 141 17.10 -9.39 -0.32
C SER A 141 18.35 -8.75 0.29
N ASN A 142 19.52 -9.15 -0.18
CA ASN A 142 20.82 -8.67 0.28
C ASN A 142 21.12 -9.02 1.76
N VAL A 143 20.49 -10.07 2.28
CA VAL A 143 20.89 -10.62 3.59
C VAL A 143 22.21 -11.36 3.41
N SER A 144 23.18 -11.09 4.26
CA SER A 144 24.47 -11.78 4.23
C SER A 144 25.08 -11.84 5.63
N LEU A 145 26.22 -12.52 5.76
CA LEU A 145 26.96 -12.60 7.02
C LEU A 145 27.50 -11.24 7.51
N SER A 146 27.45 -10.17 6.69
CA SER A 146 27.78 -8.82 7.15
C SER A 146 26.67 -8.19 7.99
N LEU A 147 25.45 -8.75 7.93
CA LEU A 147 24.35 -8.35 8.81
C LEU A 147 24.56 -8.99 10.18
N SER A 148 24.68 -8.17 11.23
CA SER A 148 24.83 -8.68 12.59
C SER A 148 23.62 -9.54 12.99
N PRO A 149 23.82 -10.62 13.74
CA PRO A 149 22.69 -11.38 14.29
C PRO A 149 21.82 -10.49 15.17
N GLY A 150 20.50 -10.55 14.99
CA GLY A 150 19.55 -9.75 15.75
C GLY A 150 18.14 -9.80 15.16
N ASN A 151 17.21 -9.11 15.84
CA ASN A 151 15.84 -8.94 15.36
C ASN A 151 15.74 -7.63 14.58
N TYR A 152 15.22 -7.72 13.37
CA TYR A 152 14.97 -6.57 12.50
C TYR A 152 13.47 -6.41 12.26
N SER A 153 12.95 -5.19 12.40
CA SER A 153 11.53 -4.89 12.27
C SER A 153 11.28 -3.53 11.63
N SER A 154 10.26 -3.49 10.78
CA SER A 154 9.76 -2.31 10.08
C SER A 154 8.27 -2.48 9.82
N THR A 155 7.54 -1.38 9.75
CA THR A 155 6.11 -1.35 9.41
C THR A 155 5.93 -0.80 8.01
N ILE A 156 5.31 -1.56 7.13
CA ILE A 156 4.94 -1.08 5.78
C ILE A 156 3.60 -0.33 5.91
N LEU A 157 3.58 0.90 5.41
CA LEU A 157 2.39 1.76 5.39
C LEU A 157 1.91 1.90 3.95
N TYR A 158 0.61 1.72 3.77
CA TYR A 158 -0.08 1.97 2.51
C TYR A 158 -1.03 3.15 2.68
N THR A 159 -1.02 4.06 1.72
CA THR A 159 -1.89 5.23 1.70
C THR A 159 -2.69 5.23 0.41
N VAL A 160 -4.01 5.29 0.51
CA VAL A 160 -4.86 5.52 -0.66
C VAL A 160 -4.99 7.01 -0.92
N VAL A 161 -4.85 7.40 -2.18
CA VAL A 161 -4.94 8.77 -2.67
C VAL A 161 -6.02 8.80 -3.75
N ASP A 162 -7.04 9.63 -3.51
CA ASP A 162 -8.07 9.98 -4.49
C ASP A 162 -7.47 10.87 -5.60
N LEU A 163 -7.84 10.65 -6.86
CA LEU A 163 -7.19 11.24 -8.06
C LEU A 163 -8.05 12.20 -8.87
#